data_AF-A0A2N9Y946-F1
#
_entry.id   AF-A0A2N9Y946-F1
#
_cell.length_a   1.000
_cell.length_b   1.000
_cell.length_c   1.000
_cell.angle_alpha   90.00
_cell.angle_beta   90.00
_cell.angle_gamma   90.00
#
_symmetry.space_group_name_H-M   'P 1'
#
loop_
_entity.id
_entity.type
_entity.pdbx_description
1 polymer ?
#
loop_
_entity_poly.entity_id
_entity_poly.type
_entity_poly.pdbx_seq_one_letter_code
_entity_poly.pdbx_strand_id
1 'polypeptide(L)'
;MKNYTLSDVAQYIDMHSHVINFGTKDNAPDDILIEKAEGTLDLQFTFSYKSFLKNYGGGEIGGEEIFSIYEICSGIPAGDIVYRNLLDRRDGFMNPKQLVVCTTDFGESFYFDYTQFQDGECPLYLKFPLDDPQYYASNFYEFLCKRIKEYAGEDS
;
A
#
# COMPACT_ATOMS: atom_id res chain seq x y z
N MET A 1 -15.34 -8.99 11.64
CA MET A 1 -14.49 -8.88 10.44
C MET A 1 -13.49 -10.02 10.48
N LYS A 2 -13.12 -10.59 9.33
CA LYS A 2 -12.07 -11.62 9.27
C LYS A 2 -10.72 -10.95 9.57
N ASN A 3 -9.93 -11.53 10.46
CA ASN A 3 -8.55 -11.07 10.69
C ASN A 3 -7.67 -11.64 9.57
N TYR A 4 -7.29 -10.80 8.62
CA TYR A 4 -6.38 -11.19 7.54
C TYR A 4 -4.93 -11.21 8.04
N THR A 5 -4.17 -12.19 7.57
CA THR A 5 -2.77 -12.41 7.91
C THR A 5 -1.90 -12.48 6.65
N LEU A 6 -0.58 -12.44 6.81
CA LEU A 6 0.36 -12.68 5.71
C LEU A 6 0.11 -14.03 5.01
N SER A 7 -0.33 -15.05 5.75
CA SER A 7 -0.63 -16.37 5.17
C SER A 7 -1.86 -16.33 4.26
N ASP A 8 -2.87 -15.53 4.60
CA ASP A 8 -4.01 -15.34 3.71
C ASP A 8 -3.55 -14.69 2.41
N VAL A 9 -2.73 -13.63 2.50
CA VAL A 9 -2.17 -12.95 1.32
C VAL A 9 -1.37 -13.92 0.45
N ALA A 10 -0.48 -14.73 1.04
CA ALA A 10 0.31 -15.71 0.31
C ALA A 10 -0.57 -16.74 -0.43
N GLN A 11 -1.67 -17.19 0.18
CA GLN A 11 -2.63 -18.09 -0.45
C GLN A 11 -3.32 -17.42 -1.66
N TYR A 12 -3.77 -16.18 -1.51
CA TYR A 12 -4.38 -15.43 -2.62
C TYR A 12 -3.37 -15.17 -3.75
N ILE A 13 -2.11 -14.90 -3.43
CA ILE A 13 -1.05 -14.73 -4.44
C ILE A 13 -0.86 -16.03 -5.25
N ASP A 14 -0.78 -17.18 -4.59
CA ASP A 14 -0.62 -18.47 -5.26
C ASP A 14 -1.81 -18.78 -6.17
N MET A 15 -3.03 -18.58 -5.68
CA MET A 15 -4.27 -18.83 -6.43
C MET A 15 -4.47 -17.88 -7.62
N HIS A 16 -4.04 -16.62 -7.50
CA HIS A 16 -4.32 -15.56 -8.47
C HIS A 16 -3.06 -14.95 -9.08
N SER A 17 -1.99 -15.72 -9.20
CA SER A 17 -0.70 -15.29 -9.78
C SER A 17 -0.79 -14.68 -11.18
N HIS A 18 -1.88 -14.94 -11.91
CA HIS A 18 -2.13 -14.38 -13.24
C HIS A 18 -2.52 -12.89 -13.24
N VAL A 19 -2.92 -12.32 -12.10
CA VAL A 19 -3.23 -10.89 -11.94
C VAL A 19 -2.27 -10.17 -10.99
N ILE A 20 -1.21 -10.84 -10.52
CA ILE A 20 -0.28 -10.31 -9.54
C ILE A 20 1.13 -10.36 -10.10
N ASN A 21 1.85 -9.26 -9.97
CA ASN A 21 3.26 -9.17 -10.34
C ASN A 21 4.01 -8.48 -9.20
N PHE A 22 4.19 -9.22 -8.11
CA PHE A 22 4.99 -8.81 -6.98
C PHE A 22 6.45 -9.23 -7.14
N GLY A 23 7.33 -8.43 -6.54
CA GLY A 23 8.72 -8.80 -6.38
C GLY A 23 8.91 -9.92 -5.35
N THR A 24 10.17 -10.07 -4.95
CA THR A 24 10.56 -11.04 -3.93
C THR A 24 11.32 -10.35 -2.81
N LYS A 25 11.61 -11.08 -1.74
CA LYS A 25 12.51 -10.62 -0.67
C LYS A 25 13.88 -10.12 -1.17
N ASP A 26 14.34 -10.59 -2.33
CA ASP A 26 15.64 -10.18 -2.89
C ASP A 26 15.58 -8.74 -3.44
N ASN A 27 14.37 -8.22 -3.67
CA ASN A 27 14.08 -6.85 -4.07
C ASN A 27 13.54 -5.99 -2.91
N ALA A 28 13.45 -6.55 -1.70
CA ALA A 28 12.86 -5.85 -0.57
C ALA A 28 13.75 -4.70 -0.08
N PRO A 29 13.15 -3.56 0.31
CA PRO A 29 13.91 -2.52 0.98
C PRO A 29 14.43 -3.05 2.32
N ASP A 30 15.69 -2.73 2.64
CA ASP A 30 16.28 -3.09 3.92
C ASP A 30 15.74 -2.23 5.07
N ASP A 31 16.07 -2.61 6.31
CA ASP A 31 15.61 -1.89 7.50
C ASP A 31 16.09 -0.43 7.54
N ILE A 32 17.28 -0.14 7.01
CA ILE A 32 17.84 1.22 6.96
C ILE A 32 17.00 2.10 6.03
N LEU A 33 16.62 1.56 4.87
CA LEU A 33 15.80 2.26 3.89
C LEU A 33 14.37 2.46 4.40
N ILE A 34 13.80 1.47 5.10
CA ILE A 34 12.50 1.59 5.78
C ILE A 34 12.55 2.69 6.84
N GLU A 35 13.53 2.69 7.75
CA GLU A 35 13.66 3.70 8.81
C GLU A 35 13.82 5.11 8.23
N LYS A 36 14.57 5.24 7.13
CA LYS A 36 14.73 6.52 6.42
C LYS A 36 13.42 6.99 5.80
N ALA A 37 12.63 6.08 5.22
CA ALA A 37 11.32 6.40 4.66
C ALA A 37 10.34 6.83 5.76
N GLU A 38 10.26 6.06 6.86
CA GLU A 38 9.45 6.40 8.04
C GLU A 38 9.82 7.79 8.59
N GLY A 39 11.12 8.07 8.73
CA GLY A 39 11.62 9.37 9.21
C GLY A 39 11.36 10.53 8.25
N THR A 40 11.40 10.29 6.93
CA THR A 40 11.10 11.32 5.92
C THR A 40 9.61 11.66 5.88
N LEU A 41 8.75 10.66 6.05
CA LEU A 41 7.30 10.82 6.05
C LEU A 41 6.73 11.25 7.40
N ASP A 42 7.53 11.20 8.46
CA ASP A 42 7.13 11.40 9.87
C ASP A 42 6.00 10.45 10.29
N LEU A 43 6.06 9.20 9.83
CA LEU A 43 5.07 8.15 10.07
C LEU A 43 5.76 6.80 10.23
N GLN A 44 5.41 6.07 11.29
CA GLN A 44 5.85 4.69 11.46
C GLN A 44 4.98 3.76 10.62
N PHE A 45 5.56 3.02 9.68
CA PHE A 45 4.82 2.07 8.86
C PHE A 45 4.17 0.98 9.70
N THR A 46 2.95 0.59 9.30
CA THR A 46 2.20 -0.47 9.96
C THR A 46 2.92 -1.81 9.85
N PHE A 47 2.67 -2.71 10.81
CA PHE A 47 3.32 -4.02 10.81
C PHE A 47 2.99 -4.83 9.55
N SER A 48 1.74 -4.78 9.11
CA SER A 48 1.25 -5.47 7.92
C SER A 48 1.89 -4.94 6.64
N TYR A 49 2.09 -3.62 6.52
CA TYR A 49 2.78 -3.02 5.38
C TYR A 49 4.27 -3.35 5.38
N LYS A 50 4.96 -3.23 6.53
CA LYS A 50 6.39 -3.63 6.62
C LYS A 50 6.62 -5.10 6.29
N SER A 51 5.71 -5.96 6.73
CA SER A 51 5.76 -7.38 6.40
C SER A 51 5.62 -7.61 4.90
N PHE A 52 4.70 -6.91 4.22
CA PHE A 52 4.60 -6.96 2.76
C PHE A 52 5.91 -6.52 2.09
N LEU A 53 6.45 -5.36 2.47
CA LEU A 53 7.71 -4.84 1.91
C LEU A 53 8.84 -5.87 2.04
N LYS A 54 8.99 -6.50 3.20
CA LYS A 54 10.07 -7.49 3.46
C LYS A 54 9.90 -8.81 2.71
N ASN A 55 8.67 -9.22 2.39
CA ASN A 55 8.41 -10.49 1.72
C ASN A 55 8.33 -10.38 0.20
N TYR A 56 7.84 -9.24 -0.30
CA TYR A 56 7.50 -9.04 -1.70
C TYR A 56 8.18 -7.84 -2.35
N GLY A 57 8.74 -6.91 -1.57
CA GLY A 57 9.48 -5.75 -2.08
C GLY A 57 8.66 -4.71 -2.86
N GLY A 58 7.42 -5.00 -3.26
CA GLY A 58 6.56 -4.12 -4.06
C GLY A 58 5.97 -4.86 -5.27
N GLY A 59 5.35 -4.09 -6.17
CA GLY A 59 4.82 -4.59 -7.44
C GLY A 59 3.37 -4.20 -7.63
N GLU A 60 2.66 -4.94 -8.49
CA GLU A 60 1.32 -4.55 -8.96
C GLU A 60 0.28 -5.66 -8.81
N ILE A 61 -0.99 -5.25 -8.72
CA ILE A 61 -2.18 -6.11 -8.81
C ILE A 61 -3.04 -5.58 -9.94
N GLY A 62 -3.32 -6.39 -10.97
CA GLY A 62 -4.17 -5.99 -12.08
C GLY A 62 -3.61 -4.85 -12.93
N GLY A 63 -2.30 -4.62 -12.89
CA GLY A 63 -1.65 -3.46 -13.51
C GLY A 63 -1.62 -2.21 -12.64
N GLU A 64 -2.16 -2.26 -11.42
CA GLU A 64 -2.08 -1.15 -10.46
C GLU A 64 -0.95 -1.34 -9.47
N GLU A 65 -0.10 -0.31 -9.41
CA GLU A 65 1.07 -0.29 -8.55
C GLU A 65 0.70 -0.19 -7.07
N ILE A 66 1.19 -1.16 -6.29
CA ILE A 66 1.22 -1.10 -4.83
C ILE A 66 2.53 -0.41 -4.42
N PHE A 67 2.42 0.79 -3.87
CA PHE A 67 3.57 1.62 -3.59
C PHE A 67 4.55 0.92 -2.64
N SER A 68 5.82 1.06 -2.97
CA SER A 68 6.95 0.51 -2.22
C SER A 68 8.02 1.58 -1.99
N ILE A 69 9.16 1.19 -1.45
CA ILE A 69 10.31 2.07 -1.27
C ILE A 69 11.32 1.73 -2.35
N TYR A 70 11.53 2.66 -3.27
CA TYR A 70 12.49 2.51 -4.34
C TYR A 70 13.71 3.38 -4.06
N GLU A 71 14.92 2.79 -4.11
CA GLU A 71 16.12 3.62 -4.20
C GLU A 71 16.04 4.42 -5.50
N ILE A 72 16.17 5.75 -5.39
CA ILE A 72 16.02 6.71 -6.49
C ILE A 72 16.92 6.29 -7.67
N CYS A 73 16.34 5.55 -8.61
CA CYS A 73 16.95 5.15 -9.86
C CYS A 73 16.32 5.99 -10.95
N SER A 74 17.14 6.82 -11.60
CA SER A 74 16.92 7.53 -12.87
C SER A 74 15.54 7.33 -13.53
N GLY A 75 14.50 8.01 -13.04
CA GLY A 75 13.14 7.89 -13.55
C GLY A 75 12.11 8.58 -12.63
N ILE A 76 10.88 8.76 -13.11
CA ILE A 76 9.75 9.19 -12.26
C ILE A 76 9.36 7.97 -11.43
N PRO A 77 9.53 7.99 -10.10
CA PRO A 77 9.26 6.81 -9.29
C PRO A 77 7.76 6.78 -8.99
N ALA A 78 6.97 6.37 -9.99
CA ALA A 78 5.51 6.40 -9.93
C ALA A 78 4.96 5.56 -8.76
N GLY A 79 5.67 4.51 -8.36
CA GLY A 79 5.34 3.66 -7.21
C GLY A 79 6.11 3.94 -5.92
N ASP A 80 6.95 4.98 -5.85
CA ASP A 80 7.69 5.25 -4.60
C ASP A 80 6.82 5.96 -3.57
N ILE A 81 6.60 5.28 -2.44
CA ILE A 81 5.70 5.74 -1.39
C ILE A 81 6.14 7.08 -0.81
N VAL A 82 7.45 7.33 -0.69
CA VAL A 82 7.97 8.57 -0.11
C VAL A 82 7.74 9.73 -1.06
N TYR A 83 8.18 9.60 -2.31
CA TYR A 83 8.04 10.61 -3.35
C TYR A 83 6.57 10.95 -3.61
N ARG A 84 5.72 9.93 -3.80
CA ARG A 84 4.29 10.12 -4.08
C ARG A 84 3.59 10.85 -2.94
N ASN A 85 3.81 10.44 -1.70
CA ASN A 85 3.15 11.10 -0.56
C ASN A 85 3.67 12.51 -0.30
N LEU A 86 4.97 12.77 -0.50
CA LEU A 86 5.50 14.14 -0.40
C LEU A 86 4.91 15.05 -1.49
N LEU A 87 4.75 14.53 -2.72
CA LEU A 87 4.11 15.24 -3.82
C LEU A 87 2.64 15.56 -3.50
N ASP A 88 1.88 14.56 -3.07
CA ASP A 88 0.46 14.73 -2.75
C ASP A 88 0.23 15.69 -1.57
N ARG A 89 1.13 15.68 -0.58
CA ARG A 89 1.13 16.66 0.54
C ARG A 89 1.45 18.07 0.07
N ARG A 90 2.47 18.23 -0.78
CA ARG A 90 2.87 19.53 -1.34
C ARG A 90 1.72 20.15 -2.14
N ASP A 91 1.02 19.34 -2.92
CA ASP A 91 -0.05 19.78 -3.81
C ASP A 91 -1.42 19.87 -3.10
N GLY A 92 -1.49 19.52 -1.82
CA GLY A 92 -2.68 19.66 -0.98
C GLY A 92 -3.73 18.56 -1.16
N PHE A 93 -3.39 17.46 -1.85
CA PHE A 93 -4.30 16.33 -2.06
C PHE A 93 -4.45 15.45 -0.81
N MET A 94 -3.42 15.42 0.03
CA MET A 94 -3.36 14.61 1.26
C MET A 94 -2.76 15.40 2.43
N ASN A 95 -3.18 15.07 3.65
CA ASN A 95 -2.62 15.64 4.87
C ASN A 95 -1.50 14.76 5.47
N PRO A 96 -0.68 15.27 6.40
CA PRO A 96 0.44 14.50 6.98
C PRO A 96 0.07 13.22 7.75
N LYS A 97 -1.20 13.02 8.12
CA LYS A 97 -1.73 11.80 8.76
C LYS A 97 -2.36 10.83 7.76
N GLN A 98 -2.19 11.08 6.46
CA GLN A 98 -2.57 10.17 5.40
C GLN A 98 -1.31 9.63 4.72
N LEU A 99 -1.30 8.32 4.47
CA LEU A 99 -0.24 7.64 3.73
C LEU A 99 -0.87 6.82 2.61
N VAL A 100 -0.79 7.32 1.39
CA VAL A 100 -1.28 6.68 0.18
C VAL A 100 -0.38 5.49 -0.15
N VAL A 101 -1.00 4.36 -0.49
CA VAL A 101 -0.32 3.10 -0.84
C VAL A 101 -0.64 2.59 -2.24
N CYS A 102 -1.67 3.14 -2.87
CA CYS A 102 -2.09 2.76 -4.21
C CYS A 102 -2.99 3.87 -4.76
N THR A 103 -2.82 4.19 -6.05
CA THR A 103 -3.72 5.07 -6.80
C THR A 103 -4.10 4.39 -8.10
N THR A 104 -5.37 4.47 -8.47
CA THR A 104 -5.89 3.85 -9.70
C THR A 104 -5.83 4.84 -10.86
N ASP A 105 -5.99 4.33 -12.09
CA ASP A 105 -6.12 5.15 -13.29
C ASP A 105 -7.41 6.00 -13.32
N PHE A 106 -8.42 5.65 -12.51
CA PHE A 106 -9.68 6.38 -12.39
C PHE A 106 -9.67 7.43 -11.27
N GLY A 107 -8.53 7.60 -10.59
CA GLY A 107 -8.33 8.65 -9.58
C GLY A 107 -8.74 8.25 -8.17
N GLU A 108 -9.05 6.98 -7.93
CA GLU A 108 -9.20 6.48 -6.57
C GLU A 108 -7.84 6.42 -5.87
N SER A 109 -7.83 6.74 -4.58
CA SER A 109 -6.64 6.65 -3.73
C SER A 109 -6.93 5.81 -2.50
N PHE A 110 -6.10 4.80 -2.27
CA PHE A 110 -6.12 3.99 -1.05
C PHE A 110 -5.03 4.47 -0.11
N TYR A 111 -5.40 4.80 1.12
CA TYR A 111 -4.47 5.37 2.09
C TYR A 111 -4.73 4.90 3.51
N PHE A 112 -3.67 4.78 4.29
CA PHE A 112 -3.76 4.60 5.74
C PHE A 112 -4.17 5.89 6.44
N ASP A 113 -5.13 5.79 7.36
CA ASP A 113 -5.53 6.90 8.24
C ASP A 113 -4.80 6.82 9.59
N TYR A 114 -3.69 7.56 9.71
CA TYR A 114 -2.87 7.59 10.92
C TYR A 114 -3.49 8.37 12.08
N THR A 115 -4.66 9.00 11.91
CA THR A 115 -5.42 9.52 13.06
C THR A 115 -5.93 8.39 13.95
N GLN A 116 -6.00 7.17 13.41
CA GLN A 116 -6.46 5.95 14.07
C GLN A 116 -5.31 4.96 14.33
N PHE A 117 -4.05 5.42 14.34
CA PHE A 117 -2.89 4.57 14.57
C PHE A 117 -2.82 4.10 16.02
N GLN A 118 -2.92 2.78 16.20
CA GLN A 118 -2.89 2.14 17.50
C GLN A 118 -2.25 0.75 17.38
N ASP A 119 -1.42 0.38 18.35
CA ASP A 119 -0.80 -0.95 18.46
C ASP A 119 -0.07 -1.41 17.18
N GLY A 120 0.48 -0.45 16.41
CA GLY A 120 1.28 -0.68 15.20
C GLY A 120 0.46 -0.91 13.91
N GLU A 121 -0.84 -0.64 13.93
CA GLU A 121 -1.72 -0.71 12.77
C GLU A 121 -2.66 0.50 12.69
N CYS A 122 -3.20 0.74 11.49
CA CYS A 122 -4.32 1.66 11.26
C CYS A 122 -5.10 1.21 10.01
N PRO A 123 -6.39 1.56 9.92
CA PRO A 123 -7.23 1.20 8.78
C PRO A 123 -6.81 1.93 7.50
N LEU A 124 -7.22 1.35 6.37
CA LEU A 124 -7.17 1.99 5.06
C LEU A 124 -8.55 2.48 4.65
N TYR A 125 -8.54 3.65 4.01
CA TYR A 125 -9.69 4.28 3.40
C TYR A 125 -9.48 4.41 1.90
N LEU A 126 -10.60 4.37 1.18
CA LEU A 126 -10.72 4.66 -0.24
C LEU A 126 -11.26 6.08 -0.40
N LYS A 127 -10.54 6.94 -1.12
CA LYS A 127 -10.97 8.30 -1.45
C LYS A 127 -11.17 8.43 -2.96
N PHE A 128 -12.35 8.94 -3.33
CA PHE A 128 -12.63 9.45 -4.66
C PHE A 128 -12.39 10.98 -4.66
N PRO A 129 -12.06 11.61 -5.81
CA PRO A 129 -11.73 13.03 -5.86
C PRO A 129 -12.83 13.98 -5.34
N LEU A 130 -14.10 13.57 -5.36
CA LEU A 130 -15.26 14.40 -5.03
C LEU A 130 -16.13 13.87 -3.88
N ASP A 131 -15.83 12.68 -3.36
CA ASP A 131 -16.66 12.03 -2.35
C ASP A 131 -15.96 11.93 -1.00
N ASP A 132 -16.75 11.73 0.05
CA ASP A 132 -16.22 11.44 1.38
C ASP A 132 -15.43 10.12 1.36
N PRO A 133 -14.28 10.05 2.06
CA PRO A 133 -13.51 8.82 2.16
C PRO A 133 -14.32 7.69 2.80
N GLN A 134 -14.24 6.51 2.20
CA GLN A 134 -14.95 5.32 2.64
C GLN A 134 -13.98 4.36 3.32
N TYR A 135 -14.39 3.79 4.45
CA TYR A 135 -13.61 2.73 5.09
C TYR A 135 -13.45 1.56 4.11
N TYR A 136 -12.21 1.10 3.90
CA TYR A 136 -11.92 0.04 2.94
C TYR A 136 -11.40 -1.23 3.62
N ALA A 137 -10.40 -1.12 4.51
CA ALA A 137 -9.77 -2.28 5.13
C ALA A 137 -9.27 -1.97 6.54
N SER A 138 -9.25 -2.98 7.41
CA SER A 138 -8.76 -2.85 8.80
C SER A 138 -7.24 -2.82 8.90
N ASN A 139 -6.55 -3.43 7.93
CA ASN A 139 -5.09 -3.46 7.83
C ASN A 139 -4.66 -3.71 6.38
N PHE A 140 -3.35 -3.72 6.14
CA PHE A 140 -2.81 -3.87 4.78
C PHE A 140 -3.09 -5.25 4.16
N TYR A 141 -3.15 -6.32 4.96
CA TYR A 141 -3.43 -7.66 4.46
C TYR A 141 -4.86 -7.78 3.92
N GLU A 142 -5.83 -7.21 4.63
CA GLU A 142 -7.22 -7.15 4.14
C GLU A 142 -7.30 -6.34 2.85
N PHE A 143 -6.58 -5.21 2.75
CA PHE A 143 -6.48 -4.43 1.52
C PHE A 143 -5.96 -5.28 0.35
N LEU A 144 -4.81 -5.94 0.49
CA LEU A 144 -4.24 -6.78 -0.57
C LEU A 144 -5.22 -7.89 -0.99
N CYS A 145 -5.82 -8.61 -0.03
CA CYS A 145 -6.75 -9.69 -0.35
C CYS A 145 -8.01 -9.20 -1.08
N LYS A 146 -8.52 -8.00 -0.77
CA LYS A 146 -9.65 -7.41 -1.50
C LYS A 146 -9.25 -7.04 -2.93
N ARG A 147 -8.13 -6.33 -3.10
CA ARG A 147 -7.63 -5.96 -4.44
C ARG A 147 -7.38 -7.19 -5.32
N ILE A 148 -6.79 -8.25 -4.78
CA ILE A 148 -6.55 -9.48 -5.54
C ILE A 148 -7.86 -10.10 -6.04
N LYS A 149 -8.88 -10.21 -5.17
CA LYS A 149 -10.18 -10.77 -5.53
C LYS A 149 -10.89 -9.98 -6.61
N GLU A 150 -10.85 -8.66 -6.49
CA GLU A 150 -11.44 -7.73 -7.44
C GLU A 150 -10.88 -7.98 -8.85
N TYR A 151 -9.56 -8.05 -9.01
CA TYR A 151 -8.94 -8.33 -10.30
C TYR A 151 -9.05 -9.78 -10.76
N ALA A 152 -9.14 -10.73 -9.84
CA ALA A 152 -9.41 -12.13 -10.17
C ALA A 152 -10.87 -12.36 -10.66
N GLY A 153 -11.73 -11.34 -10.58
CA GLY A 153 -13.15 -11.46 -10.93
C GLY A 153 -13.96 -12.26 -9.91
N GLU A 154 -13.49 -12.34 -8.66
CA GLU A 154 -14.17 -13.03 -7.56
C GLU A 154 -15.08 -12.11 -6.74
N ASP A 155 -15.20 -10.84 -7.14
CA ASP A 155 -16.11 -9.91 -6.48
C ASP A 155 -17.57 -10.21 -6.83
N SER A 156 -18.36 -10.46 -5.78
CA SER A 156 -19.82 -10.46 -5.74
C SER A 156 -20.28 -9.83 -4.43
#